data_AF-A0AA46AIB3-F1
#
_entry.id   AF-A0AA46AIB3-F1
#
_cell.length_a   1.000
_cell.length_b   1.000
_cell.length_c   1.000
_cell.angle_alpha   90.00
_cell.angle_beta   90.00
_cell.angle_gamma   90.00
#
_symmetry.space_group_name_H-M   'P 1'
#
loop_
_entity.id
_entity.type
_entity.pdbx_description
1 polymer ?
#
loop_
_entity_poly.entity_id
_entity_poly.type
_entity_poly.pdbx_seq_one_letter_code
_entity_poly.pdbx_strand_id
1 'polypeptide(L)'
;MTDLPETLQINTAVTIISLVAMILSTLAMIRSKSSHTAGDTIVQKVAEKLIFEQEKIRRMDERIATMEEEIANLKDEIVQLQQKNEEQPRATESFPSSFLNSLQFHTFVQKNQELILLLQEGISVEQAAKLTGKSIGEAQMVRAVMKQMQETK
;
A
#
# COMPACT_ATOMS: atom_id res chain seq x y z
N MET A 1 -36.53 84.51 9.51
CA MET A 1 -36.14 83.67 10.67
C MET A 1 -37.34 82.85 11.04
N THR A 2 -37.45 81.64 10.48
CA THR A 2 -38.55 80.71 10.75
C THR A 2 -38.01 79.64 11.69
N ASP A 3 -38.08 79.92 12.99
CA ASP A 3 -37.84 78.88 13.99
C ASP A 3 -38.97 77.87 13.88
N LEU A 4 -38.63 76.65 13.45
CA LEU A 4 -39.54 75.52 13.52
C LEU A 4 -39.93 75.31 14.98
N PRO A 5 -41.21 75.07 15.30
CA PRO A 5 -41.64 74.83 16.68
C PRO A 5 -40.81 73.71 17.31
N GLU A 6 -40.31 73.93 18.53
CA GLU A 6 -39.38 73.01 19.23
C GLU A 6 -39.88 71.56 19.24
N THR A 7 -41.20 71.37 19.31
CA THR A 7 -41.86 70.05 19.27
C THR A 7 -41.63 69.31 17.94
N LEU A 8 -41.56 70.02 16.82
CA LEU A 8 -41.31 69.46 15.50
C LEU A 8 -39.82 69.09 15.33
N GLN A 9 -38.92 69.86 15.94
CA GLN A 9 -37.48 69.55 15.94
C GLN A 9 -37.18 68.29 16.76
N ILE A 10 -37.77 68.16 17.95
CA ILE A 10 -37.63 66.99 18.82
C ILE A 10 -38.17 65.73 18.14
N ASN A 11 -39.37 65.79 17.56
CA ASN A 11 -39.95 64.65 16.84
C ASN A 11 -39.09 64.22 15.64
N THR A 12 -38.51 65.18 14.92
CA THR A 12 -37.60 64.91 13.80
C THR A 12 -36.29 64.27 14.28
N ALA A 13 -35.75 64.70 15.42
CA ALA A 13 -34.56 64.09 16.00
C ALA A 13 -34.81 62.64 16.44
N VAL A 14 -35.96 62.38 17.08
CA VAL A 14 -36.34 61.03 17.53
C VAL A 14 -36.53 60.07 16.36
N THR A 15 -37.13 60.51 15.25
CA THR A 15 -37.29 59.66 14.06
C THR A 15 -35.95 59.34 13.40
N ILE A 16 -35.04 60.31 13.31
CA ILE A 16 -33.69 60.10 12.78
C ILE A 16 -32.92 59.11 13.65
N ILE A 17 -32.93 59.28 14.98
CA ILE A 17 -32.26 58.36 15.92
C ILE A 17 -32.82 56.94 15.79
N SER A 18 -34.15 56.82 15.69
CA SER A 18 -34.82 55.52 15.53
C SER A 18 -34.43 54.83 14.22
N LEU A 19 -34.32 55.60 13.13
CA LEU A 19 -33.89 55.08 11.83
C LEU A 19 -32.43 54.61 11.87
N VAL A 20 -31.53 55.39 12.48
CA VAL A 20 -30.13 55.01 12.64
C VAL A 20 -29.99 53.74 13.47
N ALA A 21 -30.73 53.61 14.58
CA ALA A 21 -30.74 52.41 15.40
C ALA A 21 -31.23 51.17 14.63
N MET A 22 -32.24 51.34 13.77
CA MET A 22 -32.75 50.28 12.90
C MET A 22 -31.72 49.84 11.85
N ILE A 23 -31.01 50.79 11.22
CA ILE A 23 -29.95 50.49 10.26
C ILE A 23 -28.78 49.77 10.94
N LEU A 24 -28.36 50.21 12.13
CA LEU A 24 -27.30 49.55 12.88
C LEU A 24 -27.68 48.13 13.30
N SER A 25 -28.95 47.92 13.71
CA SER A 25 -29.46 46.61 14.10
C SER A 25 -29.51 45.64 12.91
N THR A 26 -29.95 46.11 11.73
CA THR A 26 -29.98 45.29 10.52
C THR A 26 -28.57 44.93 10.03
N LEU A 27 -27.62 45.88 10.08
CA LEU A 27 -26.20 45.63 9.77
C LEU A 27 -25.56 44.61 10.72
N ALA A 28 -25.84 44.70 12.02
CA ALA A 28 -25.35 43.73 13.01
C ALA A 28 -25.90 42.32 12.75
N MET A 29 -27.18 42.22 12.40
CA MET A 29 -27.85 40.93 12.12
C MET A 29 -27.32 40.26 10.84
N ILE A 30 -27.03 41.05 9.79
CA ILE A 30 -26.42 40.56 8.54
C ILE A 30 -25.02 40.02 8.81
N ARG A 31 -24.19 40.76 9.57
CA ARG A 31 -22.81 40.36 9.92
C ARG A 31 -22.75 39.11 10.79
N SER A 32 -23.70 38.94 11.71
CA SER A 32 -23.80 37.75 12.57
C SER A 32 -24.14 36.49 11.76
N LYS A 33 -25.12 36.56 10.83
CA LYS A 33 -25.56 35.41 10.03
C LYS A 33 -24.49 34.90 9.05
N SER A 34 -23.68 35.79 8.47
CA SER A 34 -22.65 35.41 7.50
C SER A 34 -21.42 34.74 8.13
N SER A 35 -21.12 35.03 9.40
CA SER A 35 -19.91 34.53 10.08
C SER A 35 -20.08 33.13 10.66
N HIS A 36 -21.24 32.79 11.20
CA HIS A 36 -21.44 31.52 11.90
C HIS A 36 -21.67 30.33 10.95
N THR A 37 -22.45 30.52 9.89
CA THR A 37 -22.87 29.40 9.02
C THR A 37 -21.75 28.85 8.12
N ALA A 38 -20.86 29.73 7.62
CA ALA A 38 -19.75 29.32 6.75
C ALA A 38 -18.57 28.74 7.54
N GLY A 39 -18.29 29.26 8.74
CA GLY A 39 -17.24 28.73 9.61
C GLY A 39 -17.56 27.34 10.15
N ASP A 40 -18.80 27.15 10.63
CA ASP A 40 -19.23 25.89 11.23
C ASP A 40 -19.27 24.74 10.22
N THR A 41 -19.64 25.01 8.96
CA THR A 41 -19.65 23.99 7.90
C THR A 41 -18.26 23.54 7.46
N ILE A 42 -17.26 24.43 7.50
CA ILE A 42 -15.87 24.05 7.21
C ILE A 42 -15.30 23.23 8.38
N VAL A 43 -15.53 23.68 9.61
CA VAL A 43 -15.08 22.96 10.83
C VAL A 43 -15.68 21.56 10.88
N GLN A 44 -16.98 21.42 10.57
CA GLN A 44 -17.65 20.12 10.53
C GLN A 44 -17.04 19.18 9.49
N LYS A 45 -16.78 19.67 8.25
CA LYS A 45 -16.13 18.85 7.21
C LYS A 45 -14.70 18.43 7.58
N VAL A 46 -13.95 19.30 8.25
CA VAL A 46 -12.60 18.98 8.72
C VAL A 46 -12.66 17.93 9.84
N ALA A 47 -13.60 18.05 10.77
CA ALA A 47 -13.81 17.07 11.84
C ALA A 47 -14.22 15.69 11.29
N GLU A 48 -15.14 15.64 10.33
CA GLU A 48 -15.55 14.41 9.65
C GLU A 48 -14.36 13.75 8.93
N LYS A 49 -13.56 14.55 8.21
CA LYS A 49 -12.35 14.04 7.55
C LYS A 49 -11.32 13.53 8.55
N LEU A 50 -11.15 14.20 9.68
CA LEU A 50 -10.23 13.78 10.74
C LEU A 50 -10.64 12.43 11.34
N ILE A 51 -11.93 12.24 11.63
CA ILE A 51 -12.46 10.96 12.13
C ILE A 51 -12.24 9.85 11.09
N PHE A 52 -12.47 10.13 9.82
CA PHE A 52 -12.26 9.16 8.74
C PHE A 52 -10.79 8.73 8.62
N GLU A 53 -9.85 9.69 8.65
CA GLU A 53 -8.43 9.37 8.60
C GLU A 53 -7.96 8.64 9.87
N GLN A 54 -8.48 8.98 11.05
CA GLN A 54 -8.19 8.24 12.29
C GLN A 54 -8.65 6.79 12.23
N GLU A 55 -9.86 6.52 11.72
CA GLU A 55 -10.35 5.16 11.54
C GLU A 55 -9.52 4.38 10.52
N LYS A 56 -9.05 5.04 9.45
CA LYS A 56 -8.17 4.42 8.47
C LYS A 56 -6.82 4.04 9.08
N ILE A 57 -6.23 4.92 9.90
CA ILE A 57 -4.99 4.64 10.64
C ILE A 57 -5.20 3.43 11.56
N ARG A 58 -6.29 3.40 12.34
CA ARG A 58 -6.61 2.29 13.24
C ARG A 58 -6.66 0.94 12.52
N ARG A 59 -7.30 0.87 11.35
CA ARG A 59 -7.36 -0.36 10.53
C ARG A 59 -6.01 -0.76 9.96
N MET A 60 -5.15 0.22 9.64
CA MET A 60 -3.80 -0.07 9.19
C MET A 60 -2.97 -0.65 10.33
N ASP A 61 -3.08 -0.12 11.55
CA ASP A 61 -2.39 -0.62 12.73
C ASP A 61 -2.81 -2.07 13.06
N GLU A 62 -4.11 -2.38 12.98
CA GLU A 62 -4.60 -3.76 13.15
C GLU A 62 -3.98 -4.70 12.12
N ARG A 63 -3.93 -4.29 10.85
CA ARG A 63 -3.34 -5.10 9.78
C ARG A 63 -1.83 -5.27 9.95
N ILE A 64 -1.13 -4.25 10.45
CA ILE A 64 0.30 -4.35 10.78
C ILE A 64 0.50 -5.39 11.88
N ALA A 65 -0.29 -5.35 12.96
CA ALA A 65 -0.19 -6.32 14.04
C ALA A 65 -0.40 -7.76 13.56
N THR A 66 -1.39 -7.99 12.68
CA THR A 66 -1.60 -9.32 12.06
C THR A 66 -0.40 -9.75 11.22
N MET A 67 0.16 -8.86 10.40
CA MET A 67 1.34 -9.20 9.59
C MET A 67 2.58 -9.46 10.45
N GLU A 68 2.75 -8.74 11.55
CA GLU A 68 3.84 -8.97 12.51
C GLU A 68 3.73 -10.36 13.17
N GLU A 69 2.51 -10.79 13.50
CA GLU A 69 2.23 -12.14 14.00
C GLU A 69 2.52 -13.22 12.96
N GLU A 70 2.08 -13.03 11.71
CA GLU A 70 2.39 -13.95 10.60
C GLU A 70 3.90 -14.07 10.37
N ILE A 71 4.64 -12.96 10.45
CA ILE A 71 6.11 -12.96 10.33
C ILE A 71 6.75 -13.73 11.48
N ALA A 72 6.25 -13.60 12.71
CA ALA A 72 6.76 -14.35 13.86
C ALA A 72 6.53 -15.86 13.66
N ASN A 73 5.32 -16.26 13.25
CA ASN A 73 4.99 -17.66 12.98
C ASN A 73 5.85 -18.26 11.86
N LEU A 74 6.06 -17.52 10.77
CA LEU A 74 6.92 -17.96 9.66
C LEU A 74 8.39 -18.11 10.08
N LYS A 75 8.88 -17.24 10.96
CA LYS A 75 10.24 -17.38 11.51
C LYS A 75 10.38 -18.66 12.32
N ASP A 76 9.39 -18.97 13.16
CA ASP A 76 9.39 -20.20 13.94
C ASP A 76 9.31 -21.44 13.04
N GLU A 77 8.51 -21.40 11.96
CA GLU A 77 8.45 -22.47 10.97
C GLU A 77 9.80 -22.68 10.27
N ILE A 78 10.48 -21.59 9.89
CA ILE A 78 11.83 -21.66 9.31
C ILE A 78 12.81 -22.33 10.27
N VAL A 79 12.79 -21.97 11.56
CA VAL A 79 13.67 -22.57 12.57
C VAL A 79 13.39 -24.07 12.72
N GLN A 80 12.11 -24.47 12.76
CA GLN A 80 11.73 -25.88 12.83
C GLN A 80 12.16 -26.65 11.58
N LEU A 81 12.00 -26.07 10.39
CA LEU A 81 12.46 -26.67 9.15
C LEU A 81 13.98 -26.82 9.10
N GLN A 82 14.73 -25.82 9.60
CA GLN A 82 16.19 -25.88 9.69
C GLN A 82 16.65 -26.99 10.63
N GLN A 83 16.06 -27.08 11.83
CA GLN A 83 16.38 -28.16 12.79
C GLN A 83 16.08 -29.55 12.22
N LYS A 84 14.94 -29.71 11.55
CA LYS A 84 14.60 -30.95 10.85
C LYS A 84 15.59 -31.31 9.74
N ASN A 85 16.13 -30.32 9.05
CA ASN A 85 17.13 -30.51 8.00
C ASN A 85 18.52 -30.86 8.55
N GLU A 86 18.83 -30.44 9.78
CA GLU A 86 20.07 -30.81 10.48
C GLU A 86 20.02 -32.21 11.10
N GLU A 87 18.83 -32.68 11.54
CA GLU A 87 18.62 -34.03 12.07
C GLU A 87 18.43 -35.10 10.99
N GLN A 88 18.08 -34.71 9.76
CA GLN A 88 18.15 -35.61 8.62
C GLN A 88 19.63 -35.80 8.22
N PRO A 89 20.19 -37.03 8.26
CA PRO A 89 21.47 -37.25 7.62
C PRO A 89 21.32 -36.79 6.18
N ARG A 90 22.24 -35.95 5.71
CA ARG A 90 22.33 -35.50 4.31
C ARG A 90 22.30 -36.73 3.41
N ALA A 91 21.10 -37.18 3.05
CA ALA A 91 20.89 -37.94 1.85
C ALA A 91 21.30 -36.93 0.79
N THR A 92 22.52 -37.11 0.27
CA THR A 92 22.93 -36.60 -1.02
C THR A 92 21.69 -36.52 -1.88
N GLU A 93 21.28 -35.30 -2.25
CA GLU A 93 20.12 -35.03 -3.09
C GLU A 93 20.28 -35.82 -4.39
N SER A 94 19.89 -37.08 -4.36
CA SER A 94 19.64 -37.84 -5.57
C SER A 94 18.35 -37.26 -6.06
N PHE A 95 18.47 -36.26 -6.93
CA PHE A 95 17.38 -35.79 -7.76
C PHE A 95 16.60 -37.03 -8.22
N PRO A 96 15.29 -37.13 -7.95
CA PRO A 96 14.59 -38.41 -8.00
C PRO A 96 14.74 -39.00 -9.41
N SER A 97 15.34 -40.19 -9.51
CA SER A 97 15.60 -40.88 -10.78
C SER A 97 14.31 -41.14 -11.57
N SER A 98 13.15 -41.04 -10.92
CA SER A 98 11.83 -41.05 -11.53
C SER A 98 11.54 -39.82 -12.40
N PHE A 99 12.15 -38.66 -12.13
CA PHE A 99 11.94 -37.45 -12.92
C PHE A 99 12.42 -37.63 -14.36
N LEU A 100 13.62 -38.18 -14.56
CA LEU A 100 14.22 -38.39 -15.90
C LEU A 100 13.34 -39.27 -16.80
N ASN A 101 12.51 -40.13 -16.21
CA ASN A 101 11.61 -41.05 -16.92
C ASN A 101 10.17 -40.51 -17.05
N SER A 102 9.90 -39.27 -16.63
CA SER A 102 8.55 -38.69 -16.61
C SER A 102 8.25 -37.87 -17.87
N LEU A 103 6.97 -37.74 -18.24
CA LEU A 103 6.52 -36.82 -19.31
C LEU A 103 6.88 -35.34 -19.02
N GLN A 104 7.02 -34.99 -17.75
CA GLN A 104 7.41 -33.65 -17.32
C GLN A 104 8.85 -33.33 -17.72
N PHE A 105 9.73 -34.34 -17.79
CA PHE A 105 11.10 -34.19 -18.24
C PHE A 105 11.20 -33.75 -19.71
N HIS A 106 10.41 -34.37 -20.61
CA HIS A 106 10.40 -33.95 -22.01
C HIS A 106 9.98 -32.48 -22.16
N THR A 107 8.95 -32.09 -21.41
CA THR A 107 8.48 -30.69 -21.39
C THR A 107 9.55 -29.75 -20.81
N PHE A 108 10.26 -30.19 -19.77
CA PHE A 108 11.36 -29.46 -19.16
C PHE A 108 12.52 -29.26 -20.14
N VAL A 109 12.96 -30.31 -20.84
CA VAL A 109 14.05 -30.24 -21.82
C VAL A 109 13.67 -29.32 -22.97
N GLN A 110 12.44 -29.42 -23.48
CA GLN A 110 11.95 -28.58 -24.56
C GLN A 110 11.93 -27.10 -24.17
N LYS A 111 11.43 -26.77 -22.97
CA LYS A 111 11.38 -25.38 -22.47
C LYS A 111 12.75 -24.78 -22.16
N ASN A 112 13.76 -25.62 -21.97
CA ASN A 112 15.10 -25.21 -21.56
C ASN A 112 16.18 -25.58 -22.58
N GLN A 113 15.80 -25.85 -23.83
CA GLN A 113 16.73 -26.30 -24.87
C GLN A 113 17.89 -25.32 -25.08
N GLU A 114 17.61 -24.02 -25.12
CA GLU A 114 18.64 -22.98 -25.27
C GLU A 114 19.61 -22.95 -24.08
N LEU A 115 19.09 -23.03 -22.85
CA LEU A 115 19.92 -23.13 -21.65
C LEU A 115 20.78 -24.39 -21.66
N ILE A 116 20.23 -25.52 -22.09
CA ILE A 116 20.96 -26.80 -22.18
C ILE A 116 22.13 -26.66 -23.17
N LEU A 117 21.91 -26.09 -24.36
CA LEU A 117 22.97 -25.89 -25.36
C LEU A 117 24.10 -24.99 -24.82
N LEU A 118 23.76 -23.83 -24.25
CA LEU A 118 24.75 -22.91 -23.70
C LEU A 118 25.57 -23.55 -22.58
N LEU A 119 24.93 -24.32 -21.69
CA LEU A 119 25.61 -25.02 -20.61
C LEU A 119 26.46 -26.19 -21.12
N GLN A 120 26.07 -26.86 -22.22
CA GLN A 120 26.90 -27.88 -22.88
C GLN A 120 28.16 -27.28 -23.52
N GLU A 121 28.07 -26.06 -24.04
CA GLU A 121 29.19 -25.30 -24.58
C GLU A 121 30.15 -24.78 -23.50
N GLY A 122 29.85 -25.02 -22.22
CA GLY A 122 30.69 -24.63 -21.09
C GLY A 122 30.49 -23.19 -20.61
N ILE A 123 29.42 -22.53 -21.06
CA ILE A 123 29.06 -21.18 -20.61
C ILE A 123 28.66 -21.23 -19.13
N SER A 124 29.08 -20.22 -18.36
CA SER A 124 28.71 -20.09 -16.94
C SER A 124 27.20 -19.96 -16.77
N VAL A 125 26.69 -20.43 -15.63
CA VAL A 125 25.26 -20.43 -15.31
C VAL A 125 24.69 -19.01 -15.35
N GLU A 126 25.46 -18.05 -14.84
CA GLU A 126 25.13 -16.64 -14.76
C GLU A 126 25.02 -16.01 -16.16
N GLN A 127 25.95 -16.36 -17.06
CA GLN A 127 25.92 -15.88 -18.45
C GLN A 127 24.80 -16.54 -19.25
N ALA A 128 24.58 -17.85 -19.09
CA ALA A 128 23.51 -18.57 -19.76
C ALA A 128 22.12 -18.03 -19.35
N ALA A 129 21.92 -17.77 -18.06
CA ALA A 129 20.69 -17.13 -17.53
C ALA A 129 20.47 -15.75 -18.16
N LYS A 130 21.53 -14.94 -18.25
CA LYS A 130 21.48 -13.61 -18.86
C LYS A 130 21.16 -13.65 -20.36
N LEU A 131 21.78 -14.56 -21.11
CA LEU A 131 21.57 -14.70 -22.56
C LEU A 131 20.16 -15.19 -22.91
N THR A 132 19.57 -16.02 -22.04
CA THR A 132 18.24 -16.63 -22.24
C THR A 132 17.11 -15.87 -21.55
N GLY A 133 17.42 -14.80 -20.81
CA GLY A 133 16.43 -14.03 -20.04
C GLY A 133 15.76 -14.82 -18.90
N LYS A 134 16.41 -15.89 -18.42
CA LYS A 134 15.90 -16.76 -17.36
C LYS A 134 16.52 -16.44 -16.02
N SER A 135 15.93 -16.94 -14.94
CA SER A 135 16.49 -16.80 -13.60
C SER A 135 17.75 -17.66 -13.44
N ILE A 136 18.67 -17.22 -12.57
CA ILE A 136 19.88 -17.98 -12.22
C ILE A 136 19.49 -19.35 -11.62
N GLY A 137 18.43 -19.39 -10.80
CA GLY A 137 17.93 -20.62 -10.21
C GLY A 137 17.45 -21.65 -11.25
N GLU A 138 16.76 -21.21 -12.30
CA GLU A 138 16.38 -22.09 -13.41
C GLU A 138 17.61 -22.65 -14.14
N ALA A 139 18.61 -21.81 -14.41
CA ALA A 139 19.85 -22.26 -15.05
C ALA A 139 20.64 -23.26 -14.17
N GLN A 140 20.65 -23.07 -12.83
CA GLN A 140 21.24 -24.03 -11.89
C GLN A 140 20.51 -25.38 -11.91
N MET A 141 19.18 -25.36 -11.92
CA MET A 141 18.36 -26.57 -12.01
C MET A 141 18.64 -27.34 -13.30
N VAL A 142 18.71 -26.66 -14.44
CA VAL A 142 19.03 -27.29 -15.74
C VAL A 142 20.42 -27.92 -15.70
N ARG A 143 21.42 -27.24 -15.14
CA ARG A 143 22.78 -27.79 -14.99
C ARG A 143 22.80 -29.05 -14.11
N ALA A 144 22.05 -29.05 -13.00
CA ALA A 144 21.94 -30.21 -12.12
C ALA A 144 21.31 -31.41 -12.83
N VAL A 145 20.21 -31.18 -13.56
CA VAL A 145 19.53 -32.21 -14.36
C VAL A 145 20.45 -32.77 -15.45
N MET A 146 21.21 -31.92 -16.14
CA MET A 146 22.17 -32.35 -17.16
C MET A 146 23.30 -33.21 -16.58
N LYS A 147 23.82 -32.84 -15.40
CA LYS A 147 24.86 -33.61 -14.71
C LYS A 147 24.36 -35.01 -14.37
N GLN A 148 23.13 -35.11 -13.88
CA GLN A 148 22.50 -36.41 -13.60
C GLN A 148 22.31 -37.26 -14.85
N MET A 149 21.91 -36.67 -16.00
CA MET A 149 21.81 -37.40 -17.27
C MET A 149 23.15 -38.01 -17.70
N GLN A 150 24.26 -37.34 -17.40
CA GLN A 150 25.60 -37.85 -17.70
C GLN A 150 26.02 -38.97 -16.75
N GLU A 151 25.59 -38.92 -15.49
CA GLU A 151 25.87 -39.94 -14.47
C GLU A 151 25.02 -41.22 -14.64
N THR A 152 23.90 -41.15 -15.37
CA THR A 152 22.98 -42.29 -15.59
C THR A 152 23.24 -43.02 -16.93
N LYS A 153 24.26 -42.62 -17.70
CA LYS A 153 24.69 -43.28 -18.95
C LYS A 153 25.91 -44.16 -18.72
#